data_AF-A0AAU7U960-F1
#
_entry.id   AF-A0AAU7U960-F1
#
_cell.length_a   1.000
_cell.length_b   1.000
_cell.length_c   1.000
_cell.angle_alpha   90.00
_cell.angle_beta   90.00
_cell.angle_gamma   90.00
#
_symmetry.space_group_name_H-M   'P 1'
#
loop_
_entity.id
_entity.type
_entity.pdbx_description
1 polymer ?
#
loop_
_entity_poly.entity_id
_entity_poly.type
_entity_poly.pdbx_seq_one_letter_code
_entity_poly.pdbx_strand_id
1 'polypeptide(L)'
;MSDVLFRNEADGSRFEMTHPRAGQVLADVREWAEHNGFEQVVFWRDADDSSKLWVQLGEHRLNYWIPELTFSEGQHEQVEMQLDYARGAQRRSAAGFEKFDR
;
A
#
# COMPACT_ATOMS: atom_id res chain seq x y z
N MET A 1 -4.02 16.74 1.09
CA MET A 1 -2.67 16.17 1.22
C MET A 1 -2.86 14.76 1.69
N SER A 2 -2.47 13.78 0.87
CA SER A 2 -2.70 12.36 1.20
C SER A 2 -1.58 11.82 2.08
N ASP A 3 -1.95 11.06 3.10
CA ASP A 3 -1.01 10.45 4.03
C ASP A 3 -0.50 9.10 3.51
N VAL A 4 0.81 8.87 3.61
CA VAL A 4 1.42 7.57 3.33
C VAL A 4 2.04 7.05 4.62
N LEU A 5 1.51 5.93 5.11
CA LEU A 5 1.84 5.37 6.42
C LEU A 5 2.39 3.95 6.28
N PHE A 6 3.33 3.59 7.14
CA PHE A 6 3.84 2.24 7.28
C PHE A 6 3.55 1.72 8.69
N ARG A 7 3.02 0.50 8.81
CA ARG A 7 2.63 -0.10 10.08
C ARG A 7 3.03 -1.57 10.14
N ASN A 8 3.38 -2.07 11.32
CA ASN A 8 3.54 -3.50 11.53
C ASN A 8 2.17 -4.14 11.78
N GLU A 9 1.88 -5.28 11.15
CA GLU A 9 0.62 -6.00 11.36
C GLU A 9 0.53 -6.60 12.77
N ALA A 10 1.65 -7.05 13.33
CA ALA A 10 1.70 -7.74 14.62
C ALA A 10 1.17 -6.87 15.78
N ASP A 11 1.41 -5.57 15.76
CA ASP A 11 1.11 -4.67 16.87
C ASP A 11 0.50 -3.31 16.45
N GLY A 12 0.34 -3.05 15.15
CA GLY A 12 -0.16 -1.80 14.60
C GLY A 12 0.78 -0.60 14.76
N SER A 13 2.00 -0.82 15.27
CA SER A 13 3.00 0.22 15.48
C SER A 13 3.44 0.82 14.15
N ARG A 14 3.69 2.13 14.15
CA ARG A 14 4.21 2.82 12.95
C ARG A 14 5.70 2.56 12.83
N PHE A 15 6.15 2.39 11.60
CA PHE A 15 7.57 2.42 11.27
C PHE A 15 7.81 3.39 10.13
N GLU A 16 9.06 3.76 9.91
CA GLU A 16 9.46 4.60 8.78
C GLU A 16 10.20 3.76 7.74
N MET A 17 9.94 4.04 6.47
CA MET A 17 10.72 3.46 5.39
C MET A 17 12.04 4.23 5.27
N THR A 18 13.11 3.73 5.90
CA THR A 18 14.38 4.45 6.05
C THR A 18 15.34 4.32 4.85
N HIS A 19 14.90 3.75 3.72
CA HIS A 19 15.79 3.52 2.59
C HIS A 19 16.04 4.83 1.80
N PRO A 20 17.30 5.18 1.46
CA PRO A 20 17.63 6.47 0.82
C PRO A 20 16.89 6.71 -0.51
N ARG A 21 16.58 5.64 -1.25
CA ARG A 21 15.85 5.70 -2.52
C ARG A 21 14.32 5.68 -2.37
N ALA A 22 13.81 5.36 -1.18
CA ALA A 22 12.38 5.32 -0.95
C ALA A 22 11.76 6.72 -0.98
N GLY A 23 12.52 7.78 -0.66
CA GLY A 23 11.99 9.14 -0.60
C GLY A 23 11.23 9.58 -1.86
N GLN A 24 11.77 9.30 -3.05
CA GLN A 24 11.10 9.61 -4.32
C GLN A 24 9.84 8.77 -4.49
N VAL A 25 9.94 7.45 -4.29
CA VAL A 25 8.81 6.53 -4.37
C VAL A 25 7.68 6.95 -3.43
N LEU A 26 7.98 7.40 -2.21
CA LEU A 26 6.98 7.88 -1.26
C LEU A 26 6.28 9.17 -1.72
N ALA A 27 7.01 10.06 -2.40
CA ALA A 27 6.41 11.25 -3.00
C ALA A 27 5.46 10.87 -4.14
N ASP A 28 5.88 9.95 -5.01
CA ASP A 28 5.07 9.46 -6.12
C ASP A 28 3.80 8.74 -5.61
N VAL A 29 3.90 7.96 -4.55
CA VAL A 29 2.73 7.32 -3.90
C VAL A 29 1.76 8.36 -3.33
N ARG A 30 2.26 9.46 -2.75
CA ARG A 30 1.41 10.55 -2.26
C ARG A 30 0.69 11.23 -3.41
N GLU A 31 1.41 11.57 -4.48
CA GLU A 31 0.83 12.17 -5.68
C GLU A 31 -0.22 11.25 -6.31
N TRP A 32 0.09 9.95 -6.44
CA TRP A 32 -0.86 8.96 -6.90
C TRP A 32 -2.10 8.91 -6.01
N ALA A 33 -1.95 8.92 -4.68
CA ALA A 33 -3.07 8.88 -3.75
C ALA A 33 -3.96 10.12 -3.89
N GLU A 34 -3.35 11.30 -4.03
CA GLU A 34 -4.06 12.58 -4.25
C GLU A 34 -4.82 12.56 -5.58
N HIS A 35 -4.18 12.15 -6.66
CA HIS A 35 -4.80 12.02 -7.99
C HIS A 35 -5.99 11.05 -8.00
N ASN A 36 -5.99 10.07 -7.11
CA ASN A 36 -7.01 9.03 -7.02
C ASN A 36 -8.04 9.25 -5.91
N GLY A 37 -7.93 10.35 -5.15
CA GLY A 37 -8.89 10.70 -4.10
C GLY A 37 -8.79 9.87 -2.82
N PHE A 38 -7.63 9.27 -2.55
CA PHE A 38 -7.38 8.56 -1.30
C PHE A 38 -6.78 9.50 -0.25
N GLU A 39 -7.46 9.69 0.87
CA GLU A 39 -6.94 10.49 1.99
C GLU A 39 -5.70 9.84 2.63
N GLN A 40 -5.65 8.51 2.65
CA GLN A 40 -4.50 7.75 3.15
C GLN A 40 -4.24 6.49 2.36
N VAL A 41 -2.95 6.12 2.27
CA VAL A 41 -2.45 4.82 1.85
C VAL A 41 -1.63 4.25 2.99
N VAL A 42 -1.95 3.02 3.42
CA VAL A 42 -1.24 2.35 4.51
C VAL A 42 -0.61 1.06 3.99
N PHE A 43 0.69 0.92 4.23
CA PHE A 43 1.46 -0.29 3.97
C PHE A 43 1.67 -1.05 5.28
N TRP A 44 1.13 -2.26 5.37
CA TRP A 44 1.24 -3.10 6.55
C TRP A 44 2.30 -4.16 6.34
N ARG A 45 3.39 -4.09 7.10
CA ARG A 45 4.39 -5.15 7.14
C ARG A 45 3.79 -6.39 7.76
N ASP A 46 3.81 -7.47 6.98
CA ASP A 46 3.33 -8.78 7.39
C ASP A 46 4.09 -9.28 8.63
N ALA A 47 3.38 -9.99 9.51
CA ALA A 47 3.93 -10.45 10.79
C ALA A 47 4.93 -11.60 10.62
N ASP A 48 4.75 -12.45 9.60
CA ASP A 48 5.56 -13.63 9.35
C ASP A 48 6.63 -13.37 8.27
N ASP A 49 6.41 -12.40 7.39
CA ASP A 49 7.29 -12.05 6.28
C ASP A 49 7.49 -10.53 6.13
N SER A 50 8.57 -10.02 6.74
CA SER A 50 8.87 -8.59 6.72
C SER A 50 9.09 -7.99 5.32
N SER A 51 9.29 -8.83 4.30
CA SER A 51 9.44 -8.40 2.91
C SER A 51 8.11 -8.09 2.23
N LYS A 52 6.97 -8.43 2.85
CA LYS A 52 5.63 -8.17 2.32
C LYS A 52 4.97 -6.98 2.99
N LEU A 53 4.46 -6.07 2.16
CA LEU A 53 3.71 -4.90 2.58
C LEU A 53 2.29 -4.98 2.04
N TRP A 54 1.33 -5.37 2.87
CA TRP A 54 -0.10 -5.36 2.51
C TRP A 54 -0.60 -3.93 2.30
N VAL A 55 -1.43 -3.74 1.29
CA VAL A 55 -1.92 -2.42 0.90
C VAL A 55 -3.29 -2.16 1.49
N GLN A 56 -3.46 -0.98 2.07
CA GLN A 56 -4.74 -0.41 2.43
C GLN A 56 -4.92 0.93 1.72
N LEU A 57 -6.07 1.09 1.07
CA LEU A 57 -6.46 2.32 0.36
C LEU A 57 -7.67 2.93 1.08
N GLY A 58 -7.48 4.11 1.68
CA GLY A 58 -8.48 4.72 2.56
C GLY A 58 -8.81 3.81 3.75
N GLU A 59 -10.05 3.38 3.84
CA GLU A 59 -10.55 2.47 4.90
C GLU A 59 -10.43 0.98 4.53
N HIS A 60 -10.09 0.67 3.28
CA HIS A 60 -10.14 -0.70 2.78
C HIS A 60 -8.77 -1.35 2.80
N ARG A 61 -8.58 -2.31 3.71
CA ARG A 61 -7.43 -3.22 3.67
C ARG A 61 -7.65 -4.28 2.60
N LEU A 62 -6.71 -4.39 1.67
CA LEU A 62 -6.82 -5.26 0.50
C LEU A 62 -6.07 -6.57 0.74
N ASN A 63 -6.56 -7.66 0.14
CA ASN A 63 -5.77 -8.89 -0.03
C ASN A 63 -4.78 -8.72 -1.19
N TYR A 64 -3.93 -7.69 -1.08
CA TYR A 64 -2.94 -7.30 -2.05
C TYR A 64 -1.69 -6.81 -1.31
N TRP A 65 -0.51 -7.22 -1.76
CA TRP A 65 0.75 -6.86 -1.13
C TRP A 65 1.80 -6.45 -2.17
N ILE A 66 2.75 -5.64 -1.74
CA ILE A 66 3.89 -5.19 -2.52
C ILE A 66 5.17 -5.62 -1.80
N PRO A 67 6.21 -6.10 -2.50
CA PRO A 67 7.51 -6.34 -1.88
C PRO A 67 8.11 -5.04 -1.30
N GLU A 68 8.66 -5.09 -0.10
CA GLU A 68 9.45 -3.98 0.49
C GLU A 68 10.60 -3.58 -0.45
N LEU A 69 11.18 -4.55 -1.16
CA LEU A 69 12.26 -4.34 -2.11
C LEU A 69 11.90 -3.30 -3.18
N THR A 70 10.65 -3.29 -3.65
CA THR A 70 10.16 -2.36 -4.68
C THR A 70 10.33 -0.90 -4.24
N PHE A 71 10.21 -0.61 -2.94
CA PHE A 71 10.46 0.72 -2.37
C PHE A 71 11.96 1.00 -2.22
N SER A 72 12.74 0.01 -1.75
CA SER A 72 14.18 0.19 -1.54
C SER A 72 14.98 0.33 -2.85
N GLU A 73 14.56 -0.31 -3.93
CA GLU A 73 15.24 -0.23 -5.22
C GLU A 73 14.90 1.05 -6.00
N GLY A 74 13.89 1.80 -5.56
CA GLY A 74 13.46 3.04 -6.21
C GLY A 74 12.64 2.81 -7.48
N GLN A 75 11.96 1.67 -7.58
CA GLN A 75 11.21 1.29 -8.78
C GLN A 75 9.83 1.99 -8.82
N HIS A 76 9.83 3.32 -9.02
CA HIS A 76 8.63 4.15 -8.99
C HIS A 76 7.51 3.66 -9.94
N GLU A 77 7.83 3.38 -11.20
CA GLU A 77 6.86 2.86 -12.19
C GLU A 77 6.22 1.54 -11.74
N GLN A 78 6.99 0.67 -11.07
CA GLN A 78 6.43 -0.56 -10.52
C GLN A 78 5.48 -0.27 -9.35
N VAL A 79 5.84 0.63 -8.44
CA VAL A 79 4.97 0.95 -7.29
C VAL A 79 3.63 1.53 -7.75
N GLU A 80 3.65 2.49 -8.67
CA GLU A 80 2.41 3.06 -9.22
C GLU A 80 1.55 2.00 -9.92
N MET A 81 2.17 1.15 -10.75
CA MET A 81 1.46 0.05 -11.42
C MET A 81 0.81 -0.92 -10.42
N GLN A 82 1.52 -1.26 -9.34
CA GLN A 82 1.02 -2.13 -8.28
C GLN A 82 -0.14 -1.47 -7.52
N LEU A 83 -0.08 -0.15 -7.28
CA LEU A 83 -1.18 0.60 -6.68
C LEU A 83 -2.41 0.70 -7.59
N ASP A 84 -2.21 0.79 -8.91
CA ASP A 84 -3.30 0.72 -9.88
C ASP A 84 -3.98 -0.65 -9.89
N TYR A 85 -3.21 -1.73 -9.80
CA TYR A 85 -3.77 -3.07 -9.61
C TYR A 85 -4.55 -3.18 -8.29
N ALA A 86 -4.00 -2.65 -7.19
CA ALA A 86 -4.65 -2.63 -5.88
C ALA A 86 -5.96 -1.84 -5.90
N ARG A 87 -5.98 -0.65 -6.53
CA ARG A 87 -7.19 0.17 -6.76
C ARG A 87 -8.22 -0.58 -7.60
N GLY A 88 -7.78 -1.27 -8.64
CA GLY A 88 -8.63 -2.16 -9.43
C GLY A 88 -9.26 -3.28 -8.58
N ALA A 89 -8.48 -3.88 -7.68
CA ALA A 89 -8.96 -4.91 -6.76
C ALA A 89 -9.96 -4.34 -5.73
N GLN A 90 -9.70 -3.15 -5.19
CA GLN A 90 -10.62 -2.45 -4.29
C GLN A 90 -11.97 -2.19 -4.97
N ARG A 91 -11.97 -1.69 -6.21
CA ARG A 91 -13.21 -1.48 -6.98
C ARG A 91 -13.97 -2.78 -7.19
N ARG A 92 -13.29 -3.89 -7.48
CA ARG A 92 -13.93 -5.20 -7.63
C ARG A 92 -14.49 -5.73 -6.30
N SER A 93 -13.79 -5.50 -5.20
CA SER A 93 -14.25 -5.86 -3.85
C SER A 93 -15.50 -5.06 -3.46
N ALA A 94 -15.47 -3.74 -3.69
CA ALA A 94 -16.58 -2.83 -3.40
C ALA A 94 -17.78 -3.01 -4.36
N ALA A 95 -17.56 -3.44 -5.61
CA ALA A 95 -18.62 -3.65 -6.60
C ALA A 95 -19.33 -5.00 -6.51
N GLY A 96 -18.89 -5.93 -5.66
CA GLY A 96 -19.64 -7.19 -5.43
C GLY A 96 -18.79 -8.40 -5.07
N PHE A 97 -18.24 -8.44 -3.87
CA PHE A 97 -17.85 -9.70 -3.22
C PHE A 97 -18.37 -9.77 -1.76
N GLU A 98 -19.69 -9.66 -1.59
CA GLU A 98 -20.46 -10.31 -0.50
C GLU A 98 -20.45 -11.86 -0.65
N LYS A 99 -19.34 -12.45 -1.07
CA LYS A 99 -19.21 -13.90 -1.17
C LYS A 99 -17.82 -14.29 -0.71
N PHE A 100 -17.65 -14.48 0.58
CA PHE A 100 -16.98 -15.65 1.16
C PHE A 100 -17.23 -15.61 2.66
N ASP A 101 -18.48 -15.90 3.03
CA ASP A 101 -18.76 -16.60 4.27
C ASP A 101 -18.50 -18.09 3.98
N ARG A 102 -17.43 -18.65 4.55
CA ARG A 102 -17.32 -20.08 4.85
C ARG A 102 -16.23 -20.38 5.85
#